data_AF-A0A1H3TNU5-F1
#
_entry.id   AF-A0A1H3TNU5-F1
#
_cell.length_a   1.000
_cell.length_b   1.000
_cell.length_c   1.000
_cell.angle_alpha   90.00
_cell.angle_beta   90.00
_cell.angle_gamma   90.00
#
_symmetry.space_group_name_H-M   'P 1'
#
loop_
_entity.id
_entity.type
_entity.pdbx_description
1 polymer ?
#
loop_
_entity_poly.entity_id
_entity_poly.type
_entity_poly.pdbx_seq_one_letter_code
_entity_poly.pdbx_strand_id
1 'polypeptide(L)'
;MAEITKRLIHEMYMKLVHLNEQKAGADLQAFFAQASAEKLPLLPKNLTSIHVIHCIGNHEPINNTSIAQKMSLSKANITKISSKLLKEGLIKRFQLTDNKKEVFFRLTPAGKEVFALHEKLHKKKEQLFYQLLDRYTEAEQAIVLRFLQELTDQLVEELPEARRECDSQP
;
A
#
# COMPACT_ATOMS: atom_id res chain seq x y z
N MET A 1 10.54 19.55 31.57
CA MET A 1 11.26 19.00 30.39
C MET A 1 10.39 17.99 29.63
N ALA A 2 9.83 16.96 30.27
CA ALA A 2 8.98 15.96 29.59
C ALA A 2 7.83 16.55 28.75
N GLU A 3 7.13 17.58 29.26
CA GLU A 3 6.00 18.21 28.56
C GLU A 3 6.41 19.05 27.35
N ILE A 4 7.64 19.56 27.33
CA ILE A 4 8.20 20.24 26.16
C ILE A 4 8.54 19.19 25.10
N THR A 5 9.13 18.06 25.49
CA THR A 5 9.46 16.96 24.57
C THR A 5 8.20 16.38 23.92
N LYS A 6 7.13 16.13 24.69
CA LYS A 6 5.85 15.65 24.13
C LYS A 6 5.27 16.63 23.10
N ARG A 7 5.29 17.92 23.40
CA ARG A 7 4.82 18.97 22.46
C ARG A 7 5.62 18.94 21.16
N LEU A 8 6.95 18.85 21.25
CA LEU A 8 7.82 18.80 20.07
C LEU A 8 7.60 17.52 19.23
N ILE A 9 7.39 16.37 19.87
CA ILE A 9 7.04 15.12 19.17
C ILE A 9 5.74 15.30 18.40
N HIS A 10 4.71 15.89 19.04
CA HIS A 10 3.43 16.14 18.40
C HIS A 10 3.55 17.13 17.23
N GLU A 11 4.31 18.22 17.38
CA GLU A 11 4.58 19.17 16.29
C GLU A 11 5.27 18.50 15.09
N MET A 12 6.25 17.62 15.35
CA MET A 12 6.93 16.85 14.30
C MET A 12 5.99 15.84 13.64
N TYR A 13 5.12 15.18 14.41
CA TYR A 13 4.11 14.28 13.86
C TYR A 13 3.15 15.03 12.91
N MET A 14 2.61 16.17 13.33
CA MET A 14 1.72 16.97 12.47
C MET A 14 2.42 17.42 11.18
N LYS A 15 3.68 17.85 11.30
CA LYS A 15 4.50 18.19 10.12
C LYS A 15 4.71 16.99 9.20
N LEU A 16 4.97 15.80 9.75
CA LEU A 16 5.13 14.56 8.99
C LEU A 16 3.85 14.20 8.22
N VAL A 17 2.68 14.29 8.88
CA VAL A 17 1.37 14.03 8.25
C VAL A 17 1.15 14.95 7.04
N HIS A 18 1.37 16.26 7.20
CA HIS A 18 1.25 17.22 6.10
C HIS A 18 2.22 16.96 4.95
N LEU A 19 3.48 16.63 5.26
CA LEU A 19 4.48 16.31 4.23
C LEU A 19 4.12 15.02 3.47
N ASN A 20 3.59 14.01 4.17
CA ASN A 20 3.16 12.76 3.55
C ASN A 20 1.97 12.98 2.61
N GLU A 21 1.00 13.82 2.98
CA GLU A 21 -0.13 14.17 2.11
C GLU A 21 0.34 14.86 0.82
N GLN A 22 1.26 15.83 0.93
CA GLN A 22 1.84 16.50 -0.24
C GLN A 22 2.64 15.54 -1.12
N LYS A 23 3.37 14.61 -0.48
CA LYS A 23 4.21 13.63 -1.18
C LYS A 23 3.39 12.57 -1.92
N ALA A 24 2.17 12.25 -1.48
CA ALA A 24 1.32 11.27 -2.17
C ALA A 24 1.08 11.65 -3.66
N GLY A 25 0.93 12.94 -3.97
CA GLY A 25 0.85 13.42 -5.35
C GLY A 25 2.16 13.27 -6.12
N ALA A 26 3.29 13.59 -5.48
CA ALA A 26 4.62 13.49 -6.08
C ALA A 26 5.03 12.03 -6.37
N ASP A 27 4.63 11.10 -5.51
CA ASP A 27 4.90 9.66 -5.68
C ASP A 27 4.20 9.10 -6.92
N LEU A 28 2.95 9.51 -7.15
CA LEU A 28 2.21 9.12 -8.34
C LEU A 28 2.82 9.74 -9.61
N GLN A 29 3.26 11.01 -9.53
CA GLN A 29 3.94 11.67 -10.64
C GLN A 29 5.27 10.99 -10.98
N ALA A 30 6.08 10.64 -9.97
CA ALA A 30 7.33 9.92 -10.14
C ALA A 30 7.11 8.54 -10.78
N PHE A 31 6.06 7.82 -10.35
CA PHE A 31 5.66 6.56 -10.96
C PHE A 31 5.36 6.73 -12.46
N PHE A 32 4.50 7.70 -12.82
CA PHE A 32 4.14 7.92 -14.22
C PHE A 32 5.30 8.42 -15.09
N ALA A 33 6.18 9.27 -14.53
CA ALA A 33 7.39 9.71 -15.22
C ALA A 33 8.31 8.52 -15.56
N GLN A 34 8.54 7.63 -14.59
CA GLN A 34 9.35 6.44 -14.80
C GLN A 34 8.66 5.44 -15.75
N ALA A 35 7.36 5.26 -15.64
CA ALA A 35 6.58 4.40 -16.53
C ALA A 35 6.65 4.87 -18.00
N SER A 36 6.61 6.19 -18.22
CA SER A 36 6.78 6.79 -19.53
C SER A 36 8.20 6.56 -20.09
N ALA A 37 9.22 6.73 -19.24
CA ALA A 37 10.61 6.47 -19.62
C ALA A 37 10.85 4.99 -20.00
N GLU A 38 10.22 4.06 -19.29
CA GLU A 38 10.28 2.61 -19.55
C GLU A 38 9.27 2.14 -20.62
N LYS A 39 8.47 3.05 -21.20
CA LYS A 39 7.50 2.81 -22.27
C LYS A 39 6.49 1.69 -21.96
N LEU A 40 5.99 1.65 -20.73
CA LEU A 40 4.99 0.66 -20.32
C LEU A 40 3.72 0.79 -21.18
N PRO A 41 3.15 -0.32 -21.66
CA PRO A 41 2.05 -0.32 -22.63
C PRO A 41 0.71 0.05 -21.99
N LEU A 42 0.53 -0.24 -20.71
CA LEU A 42 -0.73 -0.04 -19.98
C LEU A 42 -0.43 0.44 -18.56
N LEU A 43 -1.17 1.45 -18.11
CA LEU A 43 -0.99 2.03 -16.78
C LEU A 43 -2.33 2.26 -16.08
N PRO A 44 -2.43 1.93 -14.78
CA PRO A 44 -3.59 2.24 -13.98
C PRO A 44 -3.69 3.75 -13.73
N LYS A 45 -4.91 4.26 -13.47
CA LYS A 45 -5.14 5.72 -13.38
C LYS A 45 -4.81 6.38 -12.04
N ASN A 46 -4.67 5.62 -10.95
CA ASN A 46 -4.46 6.18 -9.62
C ASN A 46 -3.63 5.25 -8.74
N LEU A 47 -3.08 5.83 -7.65
CA LEU A 47 -2.19 5.14 -6.73
C LEU A 47 -2.84 3.91 -6.08
N THR A 48 -4.11 3.99 -5.68
CA THR A 48 -4.83 2.85 -5.10
C THR A 48 -4.89 1.66 -6.07
N SER A 49 -5.08 1.90 -7.37
CA SER A 49 -5.08 0.84 -8.38
C SER A 49 -3.70 0.23 -8.56
N ILE A 50 -2.63 1.03 -8.47
CA ILE A 50 -1.25 0.54 -8.46
C ILE A 50 -1.01 -0.36 -7.23
N HIS A 51 -1.46 0.06 -6.04
CA HIS A 51 -1.35 -0.75 -4.83
C HIS A 51 -2.17 -2.04 -4.91
N VAL A 52 -3.35 -2.04 -5.55
CA VAL A 52 -4.10 -3.28 -5.79
C VAL A 52 -3.35 -4.22 -6.74
N ILE A 53 -2.70 -3.71 -7.79
CA ILE A 53 -1.80 -4.51 -8.64
C ILE A 53 -0.64 -5.08 -7.83
N HIS A 54 -0.04 -4.28 -6.94
CA HIS A 54 1.00 -4.73 -6.02
C HIS A 54 0.52 -5.86 -5.09
N CYS A 55 -0.65 -5.69 -4.49
CA CYS A 55 -1.28 -6.72 -3.65
C CYS A 55 -1.54 -8.01 -4.44
N ILE A 56 -2.07 -7.93 -5.66
CA ILE A 56 -2.28 -9.12 -6.51
C ILE A 56 -0.93 -9.77 -6.87
N GLY A 57 0.08 -9.00 -7.27
CA GLY A 57 1.39 -9.56 -7.64
C GLY A 57 2.08 -10.32 -6.51
N ASN A 58 1.92 -9.89 -5.27
CA ASN A 58 2.51 -10.56 -4.09
C ASN A 58 1.73 -11.81 -3.63
N HIS A 59 0.46 -11.95 -4.01
CA HIS A 59 -0.45 -12.94 -3.41
C HIS A 59 -1.24 -13.74 -4.45
N GLU A 60 -0.95 -13.59 -5.74
CA GLU A 60 -1.68 -14.31 -6.76
C GLU A 60 -1.48 -15.84 -6.61
N PRO A 61 -2.55 -16.65 -6.68
CA PRO A 61 -3.92 -16.27 -6.97
C PRO A 61 -4.67 -15.71 -5.75
N ILE A 62 -5.36 -14.57 -5.92
CA ILE A 62 -6.08 -13.90 -4.83
C ILE A 62 -7.51 -13.50 -5.25
N ASN A 63 -8.47 -13.53 -4.32
CA ASN A 63 -9.87 -13.14 -4.56
C ASN A 63 -10.16 -11.71 -4.01
N ASN A 64 -11.34 -11.16 -4.33
CA ASN A 64 -11.72 -9.82 -3.86
C ASN A 64 -11.82 -9.70 -2.33
N THR A 65 -12.18 -10.79 -1.62
CA THR A 65 -12.28 -10.77 -0.15
C THR A 65 -10.91 -10.58 0.47
N SER A 66 -9.91 -11.34 0.04
CA SER A 66 -8.55 -11.26 0.54
C SER A 66 -7.86 -9.95 0.13
N ILE A 67 -8.13 -9.43 -1.08
CA ILE A 67 -7.62 -8.10 -1.48
C ILE A 67 -8.22 -7.03 -0.56
N ALA A 68 -9.53 -7.08 -0.26
CA ALA A 68 -10.20 -6.12 0.61
C ALA A 68 -9.59 -6.08 2.00
N GLN A 69 -9.35 -7.25 2.59
CA GLN A 69 -8.67 -7.38 3.88
C GLN A 69 -7.26 -6.79 3.83
N LYS A 70 -6.42 -7.22 2.88
CA LYS A 70 -5.02 -6.78 2.77
C LYS A 70 -4.85 -5.29 2.45
N MET A 71 -5.87 -4.68 1.85
CA MET A 71 -5.85 -3.25 1.47
C MET A 71 -6.55 -2.37 2.50
N SER A 72 -7.14 -2.94 3.56
CA SER A 72 -8.06 -2.27 4.50
C SER A 72 -9.11 -1.41 3.76
N LEU A 73 -9.70 -1.98 2.69
CA LEU A 73 -10.73 -1.34 1.85
C LEU A 73 -11.99 -2.21 1.79
N SER A 74 -13.15 -1.58 1.59
CA SER A 74 -14.40 -2.31 1.46
C SER A 74 -14.40 -3.25 0.23
N LYS A 75 -15.11 -4.38 0.33
CA LYS A 75 -15.32 -5.31 -0.81
C LYS A 75 -15.92 -4.60 -2.03
N ALA A 76 -16.79 -3.61 -1.82
CA ALA A 76 -17.37 -2.80 -2.88
C ALA A 76 -16.29 -1.98 -3.62
N ASN A 77 -15.39 -1.33 -2.87
CA ASN A 77 -14.26 -0.58 -3.43
C ASN A 77 -13.33 -1.49 -4.24
N ILE A 78 -12.94 -2.64 -3.67
CA ILE A 78 -12.10 -3.61 -4.37
C ILE A 78 -12.78 -4.14 -5.62
N THR A 79 -14.07 -4.48 -5.56
CA THR A 79 -14.82 -4.96 -6.73
C THR A 79 -14.81 -3.92 -7.86
N LYS A 80 -14.99 -2.63 -7.53
CA LYS A 80 -14.90 -1.52 -8.49
C LYS A 80 -13.50 -1.40 -9.09
N ILE A 81 -12.45 -1.50 -8.28
CA ILE A 81 -11.06 -1.41 -8.73
C ILE A 81 -10.69 -2.61 -9.61
N SER A 82 -10.94 -3.85 -9.15
CA SER A 82 -10.70 -5.08 -9.92
C SER A 82 -11.43 -5.06 -11.26
N SER A 83 -12.68 -4.61 -11.30
CA SER A 83 -13.45 -4.48 -12.56
C SER A 83 -12.80 -3.51 -13.54
N LYS A 84 -12.19 -2.43 -13.04
CA LYS A 84 -11.48 -1.45 -13.86
C LYS A 84 -10.15 -2.02 -14.36
N LEU A 85 -9.37 -2.66 -13.50
CA LEU A 85 -8.09 -3.30 -13.87
C LEU A 85 -8.27 -4.42 -14.89
N LEU A 86 -9.38 -5.16 -14.84
CA LEU A 86 -9.76 -6.14 -15.87
C LEU A 86 -9.99 -5.46 -17.23
N LYS A 87 -10.77 -4.36 -17.24
CA LYS A 87 -11.03 -3.57 -18.46
C LYS A 87 -9.76 -2.94 -19.03
N GLU A 88 -8.83 -2.56 -18.17
CA GLU A 88 -7.52 -2.01 -18.54
C GLU A 88 -6.53 -3.10 -18.98
N GLY A 89 -6.89 -4.39 -18.90
CA GLY A 89 -6.02 -5.50 -19.33
C GLY A 89 -4.83 -5.78 -18.41
N LEU A 90 -4.84 -5.23 -17.18
CA LEU A 90 -3.74 -5.35 -16.21
C LEU A 90 -3.87 -6.61 -15.34
N ILE A 91 -5.08 -7.12 -15.17
CA ILE A 91 -5.34 -8.38 -14.46
C ILE A 91 -6.24 -9.30 -15.28
N LYS A 92 -6.21 -10.59 -14.96
CA LYS A 92 -7.11 -11.61 -15.50
C LYS A 92 -7.85 -12.31 -14.36
N ARG A 93 -9.09 -12.71 -14.63
CA ARG A 93 -9.93 -13.46 -13.69
C ARG A 93 -10.08 -14.92 -14.12
N PHE A 94 -10.17 -15.82 -13.15
CA PHE A 94 -10.46 -17.23 -13.37
C PHE A 94 -11.16 -17.81 -12.15
N GLN A 95 -11.70 -19.03 -12.29
CA GLN A 95 -12.31 -19.79 -11.20
C GLN A 95 -11.46 -21.05 -10.95
N LEU A 96 -11.38 -21.49 -9.71
CA LEU A 96 -10.73 -22.75 -9.38
C LEU A 96 -11.65 -23.91 -9.76
N THR A 97 -11.08 -25.04 -10.17
CA THR A 97 -11.83 -26.25 -10.56
C THR A 97 -12.77 -26.71 -9.44
N ASP A 98 -12.31 -26.59 -8.20
CA ASP A 98 -12.96 -27.14 -7.01
C ASP A 98 -13.85 -26.10 -6.30
N ASN A 99 -13.75 -24.83 -6.71
CA ASN A 99 -14.56 -23.73 -6.20
C ASN A 99 -14.97 -22.79 -7.32
N LYS A 100 -16.08 -23.14 -8.00
CA LYS A 100 -16.69 -22.34 -9.08
C LYS A 100 -17.48 -21.13 -8.58
N LYS A 101 -17.70 -21.01 -7.26
CA LYS A 101 -18.45 -19.88 -6.68
C LYS A 101 -17.58 -18.63 -6.55
N GLU A 102 -16.26 -18.81 -6.43
CA GLU A 102 -15.34 -17.71 -6.15
C GLU A 102 -14.44 -17.37 -7.34
N VAL A 103 -14.22 -16.07 -7.54
CA VAL A 103 -13.40 -15.53 -8.63
C VAL A 103 -12.04 -15.10 -8.09
N PHE A 104 -10.98 -15.60 -8.72
CA PHE A 104 -9.59 -15.31 -8.41
C PHE A 104 -8.95 -14.46 -9.50
N PHE A 105 -7.93 -13.70 -9.11
CA PHE A 105 -7.18 -12.78 -9.96
C PHE A 105 -5.70 -13.15 -10.01
N ARG A 106 -5.10 -12.87 -11.17
CA ARG A 106 -3.66 -12.89 -11.46
C ARG A 106 -3.32 -11.69 -12.34
N LEU A 107 -2.08 -11.23 -12.30
CA LEU A 107 -1.55 -10.23 -13.20
C LEU A 107 -1.44 -10.78 -14.63
N THR A 108 -1.70 -9.92 -15.61
CA THR A 108 -1.29 -10.15 -17.00
C THR A 108 0.19 -9.80 -17.17
N PRO A 109 0.83 -10.10 -18.32
CA PRO A 109 2.18 -9.62 -18.59
C PRO A 109 2.34 -8.11 -18.40
N ALA A 110 1.40 -7.31 -18.91
CA ALA A 110 1.38 -5.86 -18.69
C ALA A 110 1.20 -5.48 -17.20
N GLY A 111 0.34 -6.19 -16.47
CA GLY A 111 0.21 -6.02 -15.03
C GLY A 111 1.51 -6.30 -14.26
N LYS A 112 2.30 -7.27 -14.71
CA LYS A 112 3.61 -7.60 -14.11
C LYS A 112 4.66 -6.51 -14.34
N GLU A 113 4.61 -5.80 -15.46
CA GLU A 113 5.49 -4.66 -15.71
C GLU A 113 5.17 -3.49 -14.75
N VAL A 114 3.89 -3.19 -14.57
CA VAL A 114 3.41 -2.19 -13.59
C VAL A 114 3.83 -2.57 -12.17
N PHE A 115 3.66 -3.85 -11.81
CA PHE A 115 4.09 -4.40 -10.53
C PHE A 115 5.59 -4.22 -10.29
N ALA A 116 6.42 -4.62 -11.26
CA ALA A 116 7.87 -4.57 -11.15
C ALA A 116 8.39 -3.13 -11.03
N LEU A 117 7.81 -2.19 -11.79
CA LEU A 117 8.14 -0.78 -11.67
C LEU A 117 7.79 -0.24 -10.28
N HIS A 118 6.61 -0.57 -9.76
CA HIS A 118 6.19 -0.16 -8.43
C HIS A 118 7.13 -0.72 -7.35
N GLU A 119 7.48 -2.01 -7.42
CA GLU A 119 8.45 -2.65 -6.53
C GLU A 119 9.80 -1.96 -6.54
N LYS A 120 10.34 -1.64 -7.73
CA LYS A 120 11.62 -0.94 -7.87
C LYS A 120 11.62 0.41 -7.16
N LEU A 121 10.54 1.18 -7.32
CA LEU A 121 10.39 2.48 -6.67
C LEU A 121 10.18 2.33 -5.14
N HIS A 122 9.44 1.31 -4.71
CA HIS A 122 9.28 0.99 -3.29
C HIS A 122 10.59 0.59 -2.63
N LYS A 123 11.36 -0.33 -3.24
CA LYS A 123 12.67 -0.77 -2.74
C LYS A 123 13.64 0.38 -2.57
N LYS A 124 13.63 1.36 -3.50
CA LYS A 124 14.46 2.57 -3.36
C LYS A 124 14.06 3.39 -2.13
N LYS A 125 12.77 3.53 -1.85
CA LYS A 125 12.28 4.25 -0.66
C LYS A 125 12.58 3.49 0.63
N GLU A 126 12.40 2.17 0.60
CA GLU A 126 12.71 1.28 1.72
C GLU A 126 14.18 1.34 2.10
N GLN A 127 15.09 1.28 1.12
CA GLN A 127 16.52 1.43 1.37
C GLN A 127 16.88 2.77 2.02
N LEU A 128 16.26 3.88 1.57
CA LEU A 128 16.45 5.19 2.21
C LEU A 128 15.92 5.22 3.64
N PHE A 129 14.83 4.49 3.92
CA PHE A 129 14.27 4.35 5.26
C PHE A 129 15.17 3.51 6.17
N TYR A 130 15.73 2.41 5.68
CA TYR A 130 16.71 1.61 6.42
C TYR A 130 17.98 2.41 6.74
N GLN A 131 18.52 3.16 5.76
CA GLN A 131 19.65 4.06 5.99
C GLN A 131 19.37 5.18 7.01
N LEU A 132 18.10 5.55 7.19
CA LEU A 132 17.69 6.45 8.27
C LEU A 132 17.72 5.72 9.62
N LEU A 133 17.21 4.49 9.69
CA LEU A 133 17.21 3.66 10.90
C LEU A 133 18.61 3.25 11.35
N ASP A 134 19.55 3.08 10.42
CA ASP A 134 20.97 2.78 10.70
C ASP A 134 21.67 3.88 11.54
N ARG A 135 21.06 5.06 11.65
CA ARG A 135 21.54 6.17 12.50
C ARG A 135 21.19 6.02 13.97
N TYR A 136 20.36 5.03 14.30
CA TYR A 136 19.86 4.75 15.64
C TYR A 136 20.40 3.40 16.12
N THR A 137 20.68 3.30 17.41
CA THR A 137 21.04 2.03 18.06
C THR A 137 19.86 1.06 18.07
N GLU A 138 20.11 -0.24 18.26
CA GLU A 138 19.05 -1.26 18.35
C GLU A 138 18.01 -0.93 19.43
N ALA A 139 18.46 -0.39 20.57
CA ALA A 139 17.57 0.03 21.66
C ALA A 139 16.66 1.21 21.25
N GLU A 140 17.21 2.18 20.52
CA GLU A 140 16.42 3.30 19.97
C GLU A 140 15.46 2.84 18.87
N GLN A 141 15.90 1.94 18.00
CA GLN A 141 15.04 1.33 16.98
C GLN A 141 13.85 0.59 17.61
N ALA A 142 14.08 -0.16 18.70
CA ALA A 142 13.01 -0.82 19.44
C ALA A 142 12.00 0.17 20.03
N ILE A 143 12.45 1.33 20.51
CA ILE A 143 11.58 2.40 20.99
C ILE A 143 10.76 3.01 19.84
N VAL A 144 11.39 3.28 18.70
CA VAL A 144 10.72 3.80 17.50
C VAL A 144 9.67 2.82 17.00
N LEU A 145 10.00 1.53 16.91
CA LEU A 145 9.06 0.48 16.49
C LEU A 145 7.84 0.44 17.41
N ARG A 146 8.06 0.40 18.74
CA ARG A 146 6.97 0.40 19.71
C ARG A 146 6.08 1.64 19.56
N PHE A 147 6.68 2.82 19.43
CA PHE A 147 5.94 4.06 19.26
C PHE A 147 5.11 4.07 17.97
N LEU A 148 5.68 3.62 16.84
CA LEU A 148 4.96 3.54 15.57
C LEU A 148 3.81 2.52 15.62
N GLN A 149 4.00 1.39 16.32
CA GLN A 149 2.94 0.40 16.52
C GLN A 149 1.78 0.99 17.32
N GLU A 150 2.05 1.56 18.50
CA GLU A 150 1.02 2.17 19.36
C GLU A 150 0.27 3.31 18.63
N LEU A 151 1.00 4.14 17.88
CA LEU A 151 0.40 5.20 17.06
C LEU A 151 -0.48 4.62 15.94
N THR A 152 -0.04 3.54 15.28
CA THR A 152 -0.81 2.88 14.22
C THR A 152 -2.10 2.30 14.79
N ASP A 153 -2.01 1.59 15.91
CA ASP A 153 -3.17 0.97 16.58
C ASP A 153 -4.20 2.04 16.97
N GLN A 154 -3.75 3.17 17.53
CA GLN A 154 -4.64 4.29 17.85
C GLN A 154 -5.35 4.86 16.61
N LEU A 155 -4.62 5.06 15.51
CA LEU A 155 -5.21 5.56 14.26
C LEU A 155 -6.24 4.59 13.68
N VAL A 156 -6.00 3.29 13.80
CA VAL A 156 -6.95 2.24 13.39
C VAL A 156 -8.22 2.30 14.24
N GLU A 157 -8.10 2.48 15.56
CA GLU A 157 -9.26 2.63 16.45
C GLU A 157 -10.10 3.87 16.12
N GLU A 158 -9.48 4.96 15.69
CA GLU A 158 -10.18 6.19 15.29
C GLU A 158 -10.96 6.03 13.95
N LEU A 159 -10.69 4.98 13.17
CA LEU A 159 -11.46 4.69 11.96
C LEU A 159 -12.86 4.15 12.31
N PRO A 160 -13.91 4.49 11.52
CA PRO A 160 -15.26 3.97 11.74
C PRO A 160 -15.29 2.44 11.65
N GLU A 161 -16.15 1.79 12.44
CA GLU A 161 -16.23 0.32 12.65
C GLU A 161 -16.14 -0.53 11.36
N ALA A 162 -16.66 -0.02 10.24
CA ALA A 162 -16.55 -0.65 8.92
C ALA A 162 -15.10 -0.81 8.38
N ARG A 163 -14.10 -0.23 9.06
CA ARG A 163 -12.66 -0.35 8.74
C ARG A 163 -11.85 -1.12 9.80
N ARG A 164 -12.36 -1.28 11.04
CA ARG A 164 -11.63 -1.91 12.16
C ARG A 164 -11.48 -3.44 12.01
N GLU A 165 -12.40 -4.09 11.32
CA GLU A 165 -12.34 -5.54 11.04
C GLU A 165 -11.21 -5.97 10.08
N CYS A 166 -10.50 -5.03 9.43
CA CYS A 166 -9.38 -5.33 8.54
C CYS A 166 -8.01 -5.40 9.24
N ASP A 167 -7.85 -4.77 10.39
CA ASP A 167 -6.52 -4.52 10.99
C ASP A 167 -6.19 -5.45 12.17
N SER A 168 -7.02 -6.47 12.43
CA SER A 168 -6.79 -7.46 13.49
C SER A 168 -6.48 -8.84 12.91
N GLN A 169 -5.25 -9.06 12.43
CA GLN A 169 -4.47 -10.32 12.60
C GLN A 169 -3.14 -10.33 11.82
N PRO A 170 -2.14 -11.11 12.31
CA PRO A 170 -0.70 -10.86 12.12
C PRO A 170 -0.13 -11.14 10.72
#